data_AF-A9UX63-F1
#
_entry.id   AF-A9UX63-F1
#
_cell.length_a   1.000
_cell.length_b   1.000
_cell.length_c   1.000
_cell.angle_alpha   90.00
_cell.angle_beta   90.00
_cell.angle_gamma   90.00
#
_symmetry.space_group_name_H-M   'P 1'
#
loop_
_entity.id
_entity.type
_entity.pdbx_description
1 polymer ?
#
loop_
_entity_poly.entity_id
_entity_poly.type
_entity_poly.pdbx_seq_one_letter_code
_entity_poly.pdbx_strand_id
1 'polypeptide(L)'
;MDRWALQTNPRALGWTLSTVTAIITAVAATGETINGLVQGYDSDEFFSSHRLSRFILTYVFVNFSLDLVLGSIDYPQFIDPLSGWTHHILFNTLILGLTYHDSHNTLFYAFIEEIPTLLLGLGNIHLPWRQDLLFGATFFLTRICYHAYHAYVILTHIHQPRPSVIYAALFTSLTFLLHVYWFSNWVRNLPKYLKAIARSANERPKAQ
;
A
#
# COMPACT_ATOMS: atom_id res chain seq x y z
N MET A 1 -18.94 -4.43 35.17
CA MET A 1 -17.62 -4.90 34.68
C MET A 1 -17.40 -4.29 33.29
N ASP A 2 -17.00 -3.02 33.27
CA ASP A 2 -16.70 -2.25 32.05
C ASP A 2 -15.28 -2.56 31.55
N ARG A 3 -15.07 -3.74 30.94
CA ARG A 3 -13.79 -4.08 30.30
C ARG A 3 -13.74 -3.81 28.80
N TRP A 4 -14.77 -3.14 28.25
CA TRP A 4 -14.88 -2.81 26.82
C TRP A 4 -15.02 -1.31 26.54
N ALA A 5 -14.85 -0.46 27.56
CA ALA A 5 -14.80 1.00 27.39
C ALA A 5 -13.43 1.48 26.85
N LEU A 6 -12.83 0.72 25.93
CA LEU A 6 -12.03 1.36 24.90
C LEU A 6 -13.05 2.07 24.02
N GLN A 7 -13.24 3.36 24.24
CA GLN A 7 -13.86 4.26 23.27
C GLN A 7 -12.96 4.31 22.02
N THR A 8 -12.81 3.19 21.32
CA THR A 8 -12.08 3.12 20.06
C THR A 8 -12.93 3.84 19.04
N ASN A 9 -12.48 5.02 18.62
CA ASN A 9 -12.97 5.69 17.43
C ASN A 9 -13.09 4.62 16.31
N PRO A 10 -14.30 4.27 15.83
CA PRO A 10 -14.49 3.17 14.88
C PRO A 10 -13.64 3.33 13.63
N ARG A 11 -13.37 4.57 13.24
CA ARG A 11 -12.42 4.89 12.18
C ARG A 11 -11.00 4.44 12.53
N ALA A 12 -10.50 4.76 13.72
CA ALA A 12 -9.16 4.33 14.16
C ALA A 12 -9.07 2.80 14.25
N LEU A 13 -10.13 2.12 14.69
CA LEU A 13 -10.20 0.66 14.69
C LEU A 13 -10.06 0.10 13.26
N GLY A 14 -10.82 0.65 12.29
CA GLY A 14 -10.72 0.25 10.88
C GLY A 14 -9.32 0.43 10.28
N TRP A 15 -8.54 1.41 10.72
CA TRP A 15 -7.16 1.59 10.25
C TRP A 15 -6.14 0.63 10.88
N THR A 16 -6.51 -0.12 11.92
CA THR A 16 -5.56 -0.99 12.65
C THR A 16 -5.07 -2.13 11.77
N LEU A 17 -5.97 -2.84 11.09
CA LEU A 17 -5.61 -3.95 10.20
C LEU A 17 -4.74 -3.47 9.04
N SER A 18 -5.14 -2.39 8.36
CA SER A 18 -4.35 -1.81 7.26
C SER A 18 -2.95 -1.38 7.71
N THR A 19 -2.83 -0.80 8.92
CA THR A 19 -1.53 -0.38 9.46
C THR A 19 -0.63 -1.58 9.75
N VAL A 20 -1.15 -2.62 10.40
CA VAL A 20 -0.39 -3.84 10.70
C VAL A 20 0.04 -4.55 9.41
N THR A 21 -0.86 -4.66 8.43
CA THR A 21 -0.54 -5.25 7.14
C THR A 21 0.52 -4.46 6.40
N ALA A 22 0.43 -3.12 6.36
CA ALA A 22 1.42 -2.26 5.73
C ALA A 22 2.82 -2.41 6.37
N ILE A 23 2.90 -2.60 7.69
CA ILE A 23 4.18 -2.89 8.36
C ILE A 23 4.74 -4.22 7.88
N ILE A 24 3.94 -5.28 7.94
CA ILE A 24 4.37 -6.64 7.61
C ILE A 24 4.85 -6.71 6.16
N THR A 25 4.07 -6.17 5.23
CA THR A 25 4.38 -6.22 3.79
C THR A 25 5.60 -5.38 3.45
N ALA A 26 5.67 -4.13 3.93
CA ALA A 26 6.81 -3.26 3.67
C ALA A 26 8.10 -3.85 4.23
N VAL A 27 8.10 -4.35 5.48
CA VAL A 27 9.29 -4.96 6.10
C VAL A 27 9.70 -6.23 5.36
N ALA A 28 8.76 -7.11 5.02
CA ALA A 28 9.06 -8.37 4.35
C ALA A 28 9.71 -8.15 2.97
N ALA A 29 9.22 -7.18 2.20
CA ALA A 29 9.71 -6.93 0.84
C ALA A 29 10.98 -6.08 0.78
N THR A 30 11.27 -5.26 1.80
CA THR A 30 12.34 -4.25 1.74
C THR A 30 13.69 -4.82 1.29
N GLY A 31 14.13 -5.94 1.87
CA GLY A 31 15.44 -6.52 1.55
C GLY A 31 15.56 -6.96 0.09
N GLU A 32 14.56 -7.71 -0.38
CA GLU A 32 14.50 -8.24 -1.74
C GLU A 32 14.31 -7.13 -2.78
N THR A 33 13.50 -6.13 -2.48
CA THR A 33 13.33 -4.95 -3.34
C THR A 33 14.62 -4.14 -3.46
N ILE A 34 15.34 -3.90 -2.35
CA ILE A 34 16.64 -3.19 -2.39
C ILE A 34 17.65 -4.01 -3.20
N ASN A 35 17.67 -5.33 -3.00
CA ASN A 35 18.57 -6.20 -3.73
C ASN A 35 18.33 -6.11 -5.25
N GLY A 36 17.07 -6.23 -5.68
CA GLY A 36 16.69 -6.11 -7.08
C GLY A 36 16.94 -4.71 -7.68
N LEU A 37 16.82 -3.65 -6.89
CA LEU A 37 17.18 -2.29 -7.32
C LEU A 37 18.69 -2.11 -7.54
N VAL A 38 19.52 -2.79 -6.75
CA VAL A 38 20.99 -2.69 -6.82
C VAL A 38 21.57 -3.60 -7.90
N GLN A 39 21.08 -4.84 -7.98
CA GLN A 39 21.63 -5.89 -8.85
C GLN A 39 20.89 -5.97 -10.20
N GLY A 40 19.71 -5.36 -10.30
CA GLY A 40 18.74 -5.63 -11.37
C GLY A 40 17.86 -6.83 -11.02
N TYR A 41 16.64 -6.82 -11.52
CA TYR A 41 15.73 -7.96 -11.38
C TYR A 41 16.04 -9.02 -12.44
N ASP A 42 16.40 -10.22 -11.99
CA ASP A 42 16.41 -11.39 -12.87
C ASP A 42 14.98 -11.75 -13.28
N SER A 43 14.76 -11.96 -14.58
CA SER A 43 13.40 -12.16 -15.10
C SER A 43 12.76 -13.46 -14.62
N ASP A 44 13.55 -14.52 -14.45
CA ASP A 44 13.02 -15.82 -14.03
C ASP A 44 12.70 -15.78 -12.54
N GLU A 45 13.55 -15.17 -11.73
CA GLU A 45 13.28 -14.92 -10.31
C GLU A 45 12.05 -14.03 -10.13
N PHE A 46 11.96 -12.92 -10.88
CA PHE A 46 10.90 -11.93 -10.74
C PHE A 46 9.49 -12.47 -11.02
N PHE A 47 9.37 -13.40 -11.97
CA PHE A 47 8.12 -14.07 -12.31
C PHE A 47 7.95 -15.45 -11.64
N SER A 48 8.80 -15.79 -10.67
CA SER A 48 8.71 -17.02 -9.87
C SER A 48 8.05 -16.80 -8.50
N SER A 49 8.18 -17.78 -7.62
CA SER A 49 7.63 -17.77 -6.27
C SER A 49 8.60 -18.34 -5.24
N HIS A 50 8.90 -17.54 -4.23
CA HIS A 50 9.57 -17.99 -3.02
C HIS A 50 8.57 -18.35 -1.92
N ARG A 51 9.02 -19.11 -0.92
CA ARG A 51 8.17 -19.46 0.24
C ARG A 51 7.67 -18.22 0.98
N LEU A 52 8.52 -17.20 1.10
CA LEU A 52 8.18 -15.94 1.77
C LEU A 52 7.14 -15.14 0.97
N SER A 53 7.33 -14.97 -0.35
CA SER A 53 6.37 -14.23 -1.18
C SER A 53 4.99 -14.91 -1.18
N ARG A 54 4.96 -16.25 -1.32
CA ARG A 54 3.72 -17.03 -1.18
C ARG A 54 3.02 -16.82 0.15
N PHE A 55 3.77 -16.89 1.25
CA PHE A 55 3.23 -16.66 2.59
C PHE A 55 2.65 -15.25 2.74
N ILE A 56 3.40 -14.22 2.34
CA ILE A 56 2.99 -12.82 2.48
C ILE A 56 1.78 -12.50 1.60
N LEU A 57 1.74 -12.97 0.35
CA LEU A 57 0.58 -12.76 -0.52
C LEU A 57 -0.66 -13.48 0.02
N THR A 58 -0.50 -14.69 0.55
CA THR A 58 -1.61 -15.42 1.21
C THR A 58 -2.12 -14.66 2.44
N TYR A 59 -1.20 -14.14 3.26
CA TYR A 59 -1.54 -13.31 4.41
C TYR A 59 -2.34 -12.06 3.98
N VAL A 60 -1.89 -11.34 2.95
CA VAL A 60 -2.59 -10.15 2.43
C VAL A 60 -3.96 -10.51 1.89
N PHE A 61 -4.09 -11.61 1.14
CA PHE A 61 -5.37 -12.09 0.62
C PHE A 61 -6.38 -12.35 1.74
N VAL A 62 -5.96 -13.06 2.79
CA VAL A 62 -6.81 -13.33 3.95
C VAL A 62 -7.14 -12.04 4.68
N ASN A 63 -6.17 -11.15 4.88
CA ASN A 63 -6.37 -9.89 5.58
C ASN A 63 -7.38 -8.97 4.87
N PHE A 64 -7.25 -8.80 3.55
CA PHE A 64 -8.20 -8.00 2.77
C PHE A 64 -9.59 -8.63 2.72
N SER A 65 -9.67 -9.96 2.66
CA SER A 65 -10.96 -10.66 2.77
C SER A 65 -11.62 -10.44 4.13
N LEU A 66 -10.84 -10.53 5.21
CA LEU A 66 -11.33 -10.26 6.57
C LEU A 66 -11.73 -8.80 6.76
N ASP A 67 -10.97 -7.85 6.24
CA ASP A 67 -11.31 -6.43 6.35
C ASP A 67 -12.62 -6.10 5.62
N LEU A 68 -12.86 -6.69 4.45
CA LEU A 68 -14.14 -6.53 3.75
C LEU A 68 -15.30 -7.20 4.51
N VAL A 69 -15.12 -8.43 4.98
CA VAL A 69 -16.17 -9.16 5.71
C VAL A 69 -16.49 -8.48 7.04
N LEU A 70 -15.50 -8.34 7.92
CA LEU A 70 -15.69 -7.72 9.23
C LEU A 70 -16.09 -6.25 9.09
N GLY A 71 -15.45 -5.51 8.20
CA GLY A 71 -15.79 -4.11 8.00
C GLY A 71 -17.21 -3.91 7.46
N SER A 72 -17.72 -4.82 6.63
CA SER A 72 -19.11 -4.75 6.15
C SER A 72 -20.15 -5.02 7.25
N ILE A 73 -19.75 -5.74 8.31
CA ILE A 73 -20.61 -6.09 9.43
C ILE A 73 -20.51 -5.03 10.53
N ASP A 74 -19.29 -4.65 10.92
CA ASP A 74 -19.01 -3.84 12.10
C ASP A 74 -18.91 -2.34 11.80
N TYR A 75 -18.48 -1.96 10.58
CA TYR A 75 -18.20 -0.56 10.22
C TYR A 75 -18.46 -0.20 8.74
N PRO A 76 -19.63 -0.58 8.15
CA PRO A 76 -19.87 -0.47 6.71
C PRO A 76 -19.77 0.96 6.16
N GLN A 77 -20.16 1.96 6.95
CA GLN A 77 -20.07 3.38 6.57
C GLN A 77 -18.64 3.92 6.46
N PHE A 78 -17.65 3.18 6.97
CA PHE A 78 -16.24 3.58 6.96
C PHE A 78 -15.43 2.87 5.87
N ILE A 79 -16.01 1.91 5.15
CA ILE A 79 -15.37 1.31 3.97
C ILE A 79 -15.57 2.24 2.78
N ASP A 80 -14.51 2.91 2.38
CA ASP A 80 -14.51 3.75 1.19
C ASP A 80 -14.71 2.90 -0.09
N PRO A 81 -15.57 3.31 -1.04
CA PRO A 81 -15.84 2.55 -2.25
C PRO A 81 -14.60 2.28 -3.12
N LEU A 82 -13.64 3.21 -3.16
CA LEU A 82 -12.47 3.09 -4.03
C LEU A 82 -11.30 2.43 -3.29
N SER A 83 -10.92 2.98 -2.14
CA SER A 83 -9.76 2.56 -1.34
C SER A 83 -10.01 1.36 -0.43
N GLY A 84 -11.27 1.06 -0.10
CA GLY A 84 -11.67 -0.17 0.59
C GLY A 84 -12.15 -1.24 -0.39
N TRP A 85 -13.37 -1.07 -0.92
CA TRP A 85 -14.01 -2.10 -1.76
C TRP A 85 -13.24 -2.41 -3.03
N THR A 86 -13.10 -1.43 -3.92
CA THR A 86 -12.50 -1.64 -5.24
C THR A 86 -11.05 -2.10 -5.11
N HIS A 87 -10.28 -1.44 -4.25
CA HIS A 87 -8.88 -1.77 -4.01
C HIS A 87 -8.69 -3.20 -3.49
N HIS A 88 -9.40 -3.61 -2.42
CA HIS A 88 -9.25 -4.94 -1.83
C HIS A 88 -9.74 -6.05 -2.76
N ILE A 89 -10.85 -5.84 -3.50
CA ILE A 89 -11.35 -6.83 -4.48
C ILE A 89 -10.33 -7.02 -5.62
N LEU A 90 -9.80 -5.92 -6.17
CA LEU A 90 -8.83 -6.01 -7.27
C LEU A 90 -7.50 -6.62 -6.80
N PHE A 91 -7.03 -6.30 -5.59
CA PHE A 91 -5.84 -6.93 -5.03
C PHE A 91 -6.03 -8.42 -4.78
N ASN A 92 -7.18 -8.84 -4.23
CA ASN A 92 -7.47 -10.27 -4.06
C ASN A 92 -7.55 -10.99 -5.40
N THR A 93 -8.13 -10.35 -6.42
CA THR A 93 -8.15 -10.90 -7.78
C THR A 93 -6.72 -11.07 -8.31
N LEU A 94 -5.89 -10.04 -8.19
CA LEU A 94 -4.47 -10.08 -8.57
C LEU A 94 -3.73 -11.23 -7.86
N ILE A 95 -3.86 -11.35 -6.54
CA ILE A 95 -3.19 -12.40 -5.76
C ILE A 95 -3.63 -13.79 -6.22
N LEU A 96 -4.93 -14.00 -6.48
CA LEU A 96 -5.43 -15.27 -7.01
C LEU A 96 -4.82 -15.61 -8.37
N GLY A 97 -4.73 -14.65 -9.28
CA GLY A 97 -4.11 -14.87 -10.60
C GLY A 97 -2.62 -15.16 -10.51
N LEU A 98 -1.88 -14.44 -9.65
CA LEU A 98 -0.46 -14.74 -9.41
C LEU A 98 -0.26 -16.11 -8.73
N THR A 99 -1.20 -16.53 -7.88
CA THR A 99 -1.21 -17.86 -7.28
C THR A 99 -1.41 -18.94 -8.34
N TYR A 100 -2.36 -18.73 -9.26
CA TYR A 100 -2.65 -19.65 -10.36
C TYR A 100 -1.45 -19.84 -11.30
N HIS A 101 -0.62 -18.80 -11.47
CA HIS A 101 0.56 -18.85 -12.32
C HIS A 101 1.89 -19.09 -11.58
N ASP A 102 1.86 -19.28 -10.26
CA ASP A 102 3.05 -19.39 -9.41
C ASP A 102 4.06 -18.25 -9.61
N SER A 103 3.58 -17.00 -9.68
CA SER A 103 4.37 -15.77 -9.92
C SER A 103 4.22 -14.74 -8.78
N HIS A 104 4.32 -15.18 -7.53
CA HIS A 104 4.08 -14.34 -6.34
C HIS A 104 5.12 -13.23 -6.17
N ASN A 105 6.36 -13.45 -6.63
CA ASN A 105 7.45 -12.49 -6.48
C ASN A 105 7.12 -11.14 -7.14
N THR A 106 6.42 -11.18 -8.27
CA THR A 106 6.03 -9.98 -9.04
C THR A 106 5.25 -8.96 -8.21
N LEU A 107 4.37 -9.39 -7.30
CA LEU A 107 3.68 -8.46 -6.38
C LEU A 107 4.47 -8.25 -5.09
N PHE A 108 5.24 -9.25 -4.67
CA PHE A 108 6.02 -9.16 -3.44
C PHE A 108 7.00 -7.99 -3.46
N TYR A 109 7.74 -7.78 -4.55
CA TYR A 109 8.64 -6.63 -4.68
C TYR A 109 7.92 -5.27 -4.65
N ALA A 110 6.63 -5.23 -4.99
CA ALA A 110 5.84 -4.01 -4.94
C ALA A 110 5.42 -3.62 -3.52
N PHE A 111 5.55 -4.49 -2.51
CA PHE A 111 5.08 -4.19 -1.15
C PHE A 111 5.89 -3.11 -0.40
N ILE A 112 7.05 -2.69 -0.91
CA ILE A 112 7.72 -1.47 -0.40
C ILE A 112 6.81 -0.23 -0.56
N GLU A 113 5.84 -0.29 -1.47
CA GLU A 113 4.84 0.74 -1.71
C GLU A 113 3.82 0.90 -0.59
N GLU A 114 3.85 0.05 0.46
CA GLU A 114 2.98 0.18 1.63
C GLU A 114 3.50 1.14 2.71
N ILE A 115 4.74 1.65 2.58
CA ILE A 115 5.31 2.67 3.49
C ILE A 115 4.39 3.91 3.65
N PRO A 116 3.81 4.50 2.59
CA PRO A 116 2.88 5.61 2.72
C PRO A 116 1.59 5.20 3.45
N THR A 117 1.07 4.00 3.23
CA THR A 117 -0.11 3.48 3.95
C THR A 117 0.16 3.36 5.43
N LEU A 118 1.34 2.88 5.83
CA LEU A 118 1.77 2.83 7.22
C LEU A 118 1.70 4.22 7.87
N LEU A 119 2.27 5.24 7.23
CA LEU A 119 2.24 6.62 7.74
C LEU A 119 0.83 7.19 7.83
N LEU A 120 -0.01 6.91 6.82
CA LEU A 120 -1.41 7.33 6.80
C LEU A 120 -2.22 6.64 7.91
N GLY A 121 -2.00 5.34 8.11
CA GLY A 121 -2.65 4.53 9.12
C GLY A 121 -2.32 5.01 10.54
N LEU A 122 -1.04 5.23 10.84
CA LEU A 122 -0.61 5.80 12.13
C LEU A 122 -1.30 7.14 12.42
N GLY A 123 -1.40 8.03 11.42
CA GLY A 123 -2.08 9.32 11.56
C GLY A 123 -3.60 9.23 11.73
N ASN A 124 -4.25 8.16 11.26
CA ASN A 124 -5.68 7.91 11.50
C ASN A 124 -5.95 7.21 12.84
N ILE A 125 -5.01 6.39 13.32
CA ILE A 125 -5.09 5.75 14.64
C ILE A 125 -4.87 6.80 15.74
N HIS A 126 -3.83 7.64 15.59
CA HIS A 126 -3.50 8.68 16.55
C HIS A 126 -3.14 9.99 15.83
N LEU A 127 -4.05 10.96 15.87
CA LEU A 127 -3.93 12.21 15.12
C LEU A 127 -2.60 12.97 15.36
N PRO A 128 -2.03 13.02 16.58
CA PRO A 128 -0.71 13.62 16.80
C PRO A 128 0.44 12.99 16.01
N TRP A 129 0.31 11.74 15.56
CA TRP A 129 1.30 11.07 14.71
C TRP A 129 1.14 11.37 13.22
N ARG A 130 0.15 12.16 12.82
CA ARG A 130 -0.09 12.49 11.42
C ARG A 130 1.08 13.31 10.84
N GLN A 131 1.69 12.82 9.76
CA GLN A 131 2.81 13.45 9.06
C GLN A 131 2.50 13.60 7.55
N ASP A 132 1.68 14.60 7.16
CA ASP A 132 1.19 14.73 5.77
C ASP A 132 2.31 14.92 4.73
N LEU A 133 3.39 15.64 5.05
CA LEU A 133 4.51 15.84 4.12
C LEU A 133 5.36 14.58 3.95
N LEU A 134 5.62 13.84 5.04
CA LEU A 134 6.35 12.58 4.97
C LEU A 134 5.54 11.51 4.21
N PHE A 135 4.22 11.47 4.43
CA PHE A 135 3.31 10.67 3.62
C PHE A 135 3.42 11.02 2.13
N GLY A 136 3.33 12.31 1.77
CA GLY A 136 3.42 12.72 0.37
C GLY A 136 4.77 12.39 -0.29
N ALA A 137 5.87 12.62 0.43
CA ALA A 137 7.22 12.32 -0.06
C ALA A 137 7.42 10.82 -0.28
N THR A 138 7.04 10.00 0.71
CA THR A 138 7.13 8.53 0.58
C THR A 138 6.20 8.01 -0.51
N PHE A 139 4.98 8.55 -0.64
CA PHE A 139 4.04 8.18 -1.71
C PHE A 139 4.66 8.46 -3.09
N PHE A 140 5.24 9.64 -3.29
CA PHE A 140 5.89 9.95 -4.55
C PHE A 140 7.04 8.99 -4.86
N LEU A 141 7.93 8.74 -3.90
CA LEU A 141 9.09 7.89 -4.11
C LEU A 141 8.70 6.43 -4.38
N THR A 142 7.77 5.86 -3.60
CA THR A 142 7.44 4.43 -3.71
C THR A 142 6.30 4.18 -4.71
N ARG A 143 5.16 4.85 -4.56
CA ARG A 143 3.95 4.59 -5.37
C ARG A 143 3.96 5.27 -6.75
N ILE A 144 4.84 6.24 -6.98
CA ILE A 144 5.00 6.88 -8.30
C ILE A 144 6.32 6.45 -8.96
N CYS A 145 7.46 6.83 -8.39
CA CYS A 145 8.75 6.57 -9.03
C CYS A 145 9.09 5.07 -9.08
N TYR A 146 9.08 4.40 -7.93
CA TYR A 146 9.37 2.96 -7.90
C TYR A 146 8.30 2.14 -8.63
N HIS A 147 7.02 2.45 -8.47
CA HIS A 147 5.96 1.76 -9.21
C HIS A 147 6.12 1.89 -10.73
N ALA A 148 6.50 3.07 -11.25
CA ALA A 148 6.77 3.24 -12.68
C ALA A 148 7.96 2.39 -13.15
N TYR A 149 9.01 2.30 -12.33
CA TYR A 149 10.14 1.40 -12.59
C TYR A 149 9.72 -0.08 -12.57
N HIS A 150 8.94 -0.49 -11.57
CA HIS A 150 8.39 -1.84 -11.45
C HIS A 150 7.53 -2.21 -12.67
N ALA A 151 6.67 -1.29 -13.11
CA ALA A 151 5.88 -1.43 -14.33
C ALA A 151 6.77 -1.55 -15.58
N TYR A 152 7.82 -0.73 -15.67
CA TYR A 152 8.80 -0.82 -16.76
C TYR A 152 9.47 -2.20 -16.81
N VAL A 153 9.90 -2.74 -15.68
CA VAL A 153 10.47 -4.09 -15.59
C VAL A 153 9.49 -5.14 -16.11
N ILE A 154 8.21 -5.08 -15.71
CA ILE A 154 7.19 -6.00 -16.24
C ILE A 154 7.01 -5.85 -17.75
N LEU A 155 6.87 -4.62 -18.24
CA LEU A 155 6.57 -4.32 -19.63
C LEU A 155 7.71 -4.69 -20.59
N THR A 156 8.96 -4.62 -20.15
CA THR A 156 10.11 -5.10 -20.96
C THR A 156 10.06 -6.59 -21.25
N HIS A 157 9.28 -7.36 -20.47
CA HIS A 157 9.11 -8.80 -20.64
C HIS A 157 7.77 -9.17 -21.31
N ILE A 158 6.96 -8.21 -21.77
CA ILE A 158 5.60 -8.44 -22.29
C ILE A 158 5.55 -9.38 -23.51
N HIS A 159 6.66 -9.49 -24.24
CA HIS A 159 6.78 -10.37 -25.41
C HIS A 159 7.02 -11.84 -25.04
N GLN A 160 7.33 -12.15 -23.78
CA GLN A 160 7.48 -13.53 -23.33
C GLN A 160 6.13 -14.25 -23.36
N PRO A 161 6.06 -15.51 -23.80
CA PRO A 161 4.82 -16.30 -23.83
C PRO A 161 4.44 -16.80 -22.42
N ARG A 162 4.41 -15.91 -21.43
CA ARG A 162 4.11 -16.17 -20.03
C ARG A 162 2.82 -15.45 -19.65
N PRO A 163 1.71 -16.16 -19.40
CA PRO A 163 0.43 -15.54 -19.02
C PRO A 163 0.53 -14.64 -17.78
N SER A 164 1.41 -14.98 -16.83
CA SER A 164 1.66 -14.17 -15.64
C SER A 164 2.18 -12.77 -15.95
N VAL A 165 2.95 -12.58 -17.02
CA VAL A 165 3.50 -11.27 -17.40
C VAL A 165 2.38 -10.36 -17.90
N ILE A 166 1.51 -10.86 -18.77
CA ILE A 166 0.35 -10.09 -19.28
C ILE A 166 -0.59 -9.74 -18.12
N TYR A 167 -0.82 -10.71 -17.24
CA TYR A 167 -1.65 -10.53 -16.07
C TYR A 167 -1.09 -9.47 -15.12
N ALA A 168 0.20 -9.55 -14.79
CA ALA A 168 0.90 -8.56 -13.98
C ALA A 168 0.89 -7.18 -14.64
N ALA A 169 1.16 -7.09 -15.95
CA ALA A 169 1.18 -5.83 -16.68
C ALA A 169 -0.16 -5.10 -16.61
N LEU A 170 -1.28 -5.83 -16.76
CA LEU A 170 -2.62 -5.27 -16.64
C LEU A 170 -2.85 -4.67 -15.25
N PHE A 171 -2.65 -5.44 -14.19
CA PHE A 171 -2.94 -5.00 -12.82
C PHE A 171 -1.97 -3.94 -12.32
N THR A 172 -0.69 -4.02 -12.67
CA THR A 172 0.28 -2.96 -12.37
C THR A 172 -0.11 -1.66 -13.07
N SER A 173 -0.55 -1.70 -14.33
CA SER A 173 -1.02 -0.51 -15.05
C SER A 173 -2.24 0.13 -14.38
N LEU A 174 -3.25 -0.68 -14.02
CA LEU A 174 -4.44 -0.21 -13.31
C LEU A 174 -4.10 0.40 -11.95
N THR A 175 -3.19 -0.24 -11.21
CA THR A 175 -2.72 0.23 -9.90
C THR A 175 -1.96 1.54 -10.03
N PHE A 176 -1.12 1.69 -11.06
CA PHE A 176 -0.39 2.93 -11.31
C PHE A 176 -1.34 4.11 -11.60
N LEU A 177 -2.38 3.89 -12.42
CA LEU A 177 -3.39 4.92 -12.67
C LEU A 177 -4.09 5.37 -11.38
N LEU A 178 -4.40 4.41 -10.50
CA LEU A 178 -4.98 4.69 -9.18
C LEU A 178 -4.02 5.49 -8.30
N HIS A 179 -2.72 5.15 -8.28
CA HIS A 179 -1.69 5.88 -7.55
C HIS A 179 -1.53 7.31 -8.06
N VAL A 180 -1.50 7.51 -9.38
CA VAL A 180 -1.46 8.85 -10.00
C VAL A 180 -2.71 9.65 -9.61
N TYR A 181 -3.89 9.03 -9.65
CA TYR A 181 -5.14 9.68 -9.22
C TYR A 181 -5.06 10.13 -7.76
N TRP A 182 -4.70 9.26 -6.82
CA TRP A 182 -4.57 9.60 -5.41
C TRP A 182 -3.50 10.65 -5.15
N PHE A 183 -2.34 10.55 -5.78
CA PHE A 183 -1.27 11.52 -5.63
C PHE A 183 -1.69 12.89 -6.16
N SER A 184 -2.39 12.94 -7.30
CA SER A 184 -2.91 14.20 -7.85
C SER A 184 -3.89 14.89 -6.88
N ASN A 185 -4.74 14.12 -6.20
CA ASN A 185 -5.63 14.65 -5.18
C ASN A 185 -4.88 15.15 -3.95
N TRP A 186 -3.81 14.46 -3.53
CA TRP A 186 -2.95 14.94 -2.45
C TRP A 186 -2.23 16.25 -2.82
N VAL A 187 -1.66 16.33 -4.03
CA VAL A 187 -0.98 17.54 -4.54
C VAL A 187 -1.93 18.73 -4.58
N ARG A 188 -3.18 18.56 -5.00
CA ARG A 188 -4.21 19.62 -4.96
C ARG A 188 -4.46 20.15 -3.54
N ASN A 189 -4.26 19.32 -2.52
CA ASN A 189 -4.40 19.70 -1.12
C ASN A 189 -3.10 20.20 -0.47
N LEU A 190 -1.95 20.13 -1.15
CA LEU A 190 -0.66 20.56 -0.62
C LEU A 190 -0.64 21.99 -0.06
N PRO A 191 -1.24 23.00 -0.73
CA PRO A 191 -1.27 24.36 -0.18
C PRO A 191 -1.96 24.44 1.20
N LYS A 192 -2.96 23.60 1.46
CA LYS A 192 -3.65 23.53 2.76
C LYS A 192 -2.70 23.00 3.85
N TYR A 193 -1.93 21.95 3.56
CA TYR A 193 -0.98 21.38 4.50
C TYR A 193 0.16 22.36 4.83
N LEU A 194 0.71 23.04 3.82
CA LEU A 194 1.76 24.04 4.03
C LEU A 194 1.28 25.22 4.89
N LYS A 195 0.05 25.70 4.65
CA LYS A 195 -0.57 26.75 5.50
C LYS A 195 -0.73 26.30 6.95
N ALA A 196 -1.16 25.07 7.19
CA ALA A 196 -1.32 24.53 8.54
C ALA A 196 0.02 24.44 9.29
N ILE A 197 1.08 24.00 8.61
CA ILE A 197 2.43 23.91 9.16
C ILE A 197 2.96 25.32 9.50
N ALA A 198 2.85 26.28 8.58
CA ALA A 198 3.29 27.66 8.80
C ALA A 198 2.58 28.30 10.00
N ARG A 199 1.27 28.05 10.15
CA ARG A 199 0.51 28.50 11.32
C ARG A 199 1.04 27.88 12.63
N SER A 200 1.25 26.56 12.64
CA SER A 200 1.78 25.87 13.84
C SER A 200 3.18 26.35 14.23
N ALA A 201 4.00 26.78 13.26
CA ALA A 201 5.34 27.29 13.52
C ALA A 201 5.29 28.68 14.18
N ASN A 202 4.33 29.52 13.78
CA ASN A 202 4.12 30.85 14.35
C ASN A 202 3.51 30.81 15.76
N GLU A 203 2.74 29.77 16.09
CA GLU A 203 2.09 29.61 17.40
C GLU A 203 3.00 28.94 18.46
N ARG A 204 4.19 28.44 18.10
CA ARG A 204 5.15 27.90 19.08
C ARG A 204 5.73 29.03 19.93
N PRO A 205 5.71 28.93 21.27
CA PRO A 205 6.39 29.90 22.13
C PRO A 205 7.85 29.99 21.71
N LYS A 206 8.35 31.21 21.49
CA LYS A 206 9.79 31.43 21.35
C LYS A 206 10.40 30.99 22.67
N ALA A 207 11.23 29.94 22.66
CA ALA A 207 11.98 29.53 23.83
C ALA A 207 12.76 30.75 24.35
N GLN A 208 12.52 31.12 25.62
CA GLN A 208 13.26 32.14 26.35
C GLN A 208 14.59 31.56 26.81
#